data_AF-A0A6N4T6L7-F1
#
_entry.id   AF-A0A6N4T6L7-F1
#
_cell.length_a   1.000
_cell.length_b   1.000
_cell.length_c   1.000
_cell.angle_alpha   90.00
_cell.angle_beta   90.00
_cell.angle_gamma   90.00
#
_symmetry.space_group_name_H-M   'P 1'
#
loop_
_entity.id
_entity.type
_entity.pdbx_description
1 polymer ?
#
loop_
_entity_poly.entity_id
_entity_poly.type
_entity_poly.pdbx_seq_one_letter_code
_entity_poly.pdbx_strand_id
1 'polypeptide(L)'
;MPDTDVLRIARETAAIPYDIPGVELSRVGDLCSFDAFLKKYALAEPALQTLATIVRGADTGKLDLTAQSAGLYALSLGLSKTFADDHIMLRHGMIMYDALYAWCQHCQAETHQ
;
A
#
# COMPACT_ATOMS: atom_id res chain seq x y z
N MET A 1 -3.01 -12.38 -13.67
CA MET A 1 -4.26 -13.18 -13.73
C MET A 1 -5.37 -12.27 -14.24
N PRO A 2 -6.26 -12.72 -15.14
CA PRO A 2 -7.38 -11.91 -15.62
C PRO A 2 -8.39 -11.58 -14.51
N ASP A 3 -9.04 -10.41 -14.55
CA ASP A 3 -10.02 -9.95 -13.54
C ASP A 3 -11.18 -10.94 -13.36
N THR A 4 -11.62 -11.60 -14.43
CA THR A 4 -12.67 -12.61 -14.40
C THR A 4 -12.28 -13.85 -13.59
N ASP A 5 -11.00 -14.21 -13.60
CA ASP A 5 -10.48 -15.32 -12.80
C ASP A 5 -10.39 -14.94 -11.31
N VAL A 6 -10.06 -13.67 -11.00
CA VAL A 6 -10.04 -13.16 -9.62
C VAL A 6 -11.42 -13.33 -8.97
N LEU A 7 -12.49 -12.88 -9.64
CA LEU A 7 -13.85 -12.97 -9.09
C LEU A 7 -14.33 -14.42 -8.95
N ARG A 8 -13.98 -15.29 -9.90
CA ARG A 8 -14.34 -16.70 -9.85
C ARG A 8 -13.64 -17.40 -8.68
N ILE A 9 -12.32 -17.25 -8.57
CA ILE A 9 -11.52 -17.86 -7.51
C ILE A 9 -11.96 -17.33 -6.14
N ALA A 10 -12.22 -16.02 -6.02
CA ALA A 10 -12.70 -15.43 -4.77
C ALA A 10 -14.01 -16.07 -4.28
N ARG A 11 -14.95 -16.37 -5.19
CA ARG A 11 -16.18 -17.11 -4.86
C ARG A 11 -15.89 -18.56 -4.45
N GLU A 12 -15.00 -19.25 -5.15
CA GLU A 12 -14.66 -20.65 -4.89
C GLU A 12 -13.92 -20.84 -3.56
N THR A 13 -13.07 -19.88 -3.16
CA THR A 13 -12.23 -19.96 -1.96
C THR A 13 -12.77 -19.17 -0.77
N ALA A 14 -13.93 -18.52 -0.93
CA ALA A 14 -14.47 -17.55 0.03
C ALA A 14 -13.49 -16.41 0.37
N ALA A 15 -12.65 -16.01 -0.58
CA ALA A 15 -11.72 -14.90 -0.44
C ALA A 15 -12.37 -13.55 -0.77
N ILE A 16 -11.77 -12.47 -0.27
CA ILE A 16 -12.21 -11.09 -0.56
C ILE A 16 -11.31 -10.53 -1.69
N PRO A 17 -11.86 -10.21 -2.87
CA PRO A 17 -11.08 -9.62 -3.95
C PRO A 17 -10.77 -8.14 -3.67
N TYR A 18 -9.61 -7.68 -4.12
CA TYR A 18 -9.16 -6.29 -3.98
C TYR A 18 -8.34 -5.85 -5.21
N ASP A 19 -8.19 -4.54 -5.39
CA ASP A 19 -7.41 -3.88 -6.46
C ASP A 19 -7.79 -4.29 -7.91
N ILE A 20 -9.05 -4.67 -8.12
CA ILE A 20 -9.64 -4.87 -9.46
C ILE A 20 -10.90 -4.01 -9.65
N PRO A 21 -11.30 -3.69 -10.90
CA PRO A 21 -12.51 -2.93 -11.15
C PRO A 21 -13.78 -3.62 -10.62
N GLY A 22 -14.67 -2.86 -10.00
CA GLY A 22 -16.02 -3.31 -9.63
C GLY A 22 -16.13 -4.16 -8.35
N VAL A 23 -15.06 -4.28 -7.55
CA VAL A 23 -15.11 -4.90 -6.22
C VAL A 23 -15.10 -3.86 -5.10
N GLU A 24 -15.56 -4.24 -3.92
CA GLU A 24 -15.68 -3.35 -2.76
C GLU A 24 -14.34 -2.70 -2.35
N LEU A 25 -13.23 -3.43 -2.50
CA LEU A 25 -11.88 -2.99 -2.17
C LEU A 25 -11.09 -2.61 -3.42
N SER A 26 -11.73 -1.84 -4.31
CA SER A 26 -11.08 -1.26 -5.48
C SER A 26 -10.52 0.13 -5.17
N ARG A 27 -9.70 0.64 -6.10
CA ARG A 27 -9.38 2.07 -6.17
C ARG A 27 -10.68 2.87 -6.37
N VAL A 28 -10.75 4.06 -5.77
CA VAL A 28 -11.93 4.97 -5.86
C VAL A 28 -11.46 6.37 -6.22
N GLY A 29 -11.67 6.79 -7.47
CA GLY A 29 -11.19 8.08 -7.96
C GLY A 29 -9.67 8.19 -7.84
N ASP A 30 -9.21 9.21 -7.11
CA ASP A 30 -7.78 9.44 -6.83
C ASP A 30 -7.23 8.63 -5.65
N LEU A 31 -8.05 7.81 -4.99
CA LEU A 31 -7.68 7.01 -3.84
C LEU A 31 -7.18 5.62 -4.25
N CYS A 32 -6.17 5.13 -3.56
CA CYS A 32 -5.63 3.79 -3.77
C CYS A 32 -6.42 2.72 -2.99
N SER A 33 -6.13 1.44 -3.24
CA SER A 33 -6.79 0.33 -2.51
C SER A 33 -6.52 0.39 -1.00
N PHE A 34 -5.39 0.96 -0.57
CA PHE A 34 -5.09 1.20 0.85
C PHE A 34 -6.13 2.11 1.53
N ASP A 35 -6.55 3.18 0.85
CA ASP A 35 -7.61 4.06 1.34
C ASP A 35 -8.95 3.32 1.48
N ALA A 36 -9.26 2.42 0.55
CA ALA A 36 -10.46 1.60 0.60
C ALA A 36 -10.44 0.65 1.82
N PHE A 37 -9.28 0.05 2.14
CA PHE A 37 -9.12 -0.78 3.34
C PHE A 37 -9.36 0.02 4.62
N LEU A 38 -8.74 1.21 4.76
CA LEU A 38 -8.93 2.04 5.95
C LEU A 38 -10.39 2.44 6.15
N LYS A 39 -11.08 2.79 5.06
CA LYS A 39 -12.50 3.13 5.10
C LYS A 39 -13.37 1.93 5.48
N LYS A 40 -13.16 0.77 4.84
CA LYS A 40 -13.96 -0.44 5.08
C LYS A 40 -13.85 -0.92 6.53
N TYR A 41 -12.66 -0.87 7.11
CA TYR A 41 -12.39 -1.35 8.45
C TYR A 41 -12.43 -0.26 9.53
N ALA A 42 -12.89 0.95 9.20
CA ALA A 42 -13.00 2.09 10.11
C ALA A 42 -11.68 2.41 10.87
N LEU A 43 -10.55 2.29 10.18
CA LEU A 43 -9.22 2.54 10.73
C LEU A 43 -8.87 4.02 10.63
N ALA A 44 -9.14 4.76 11.70
CA ALA A 44 -9.03 6.22 11.75
C ALA A 44 -7.77 6.76 12.46
N GLU A 45 -6.80 5.89 12.76
CA GLU A 45 -5.58 6.30 13.48
C GLU A 45 -4.75 7.33 12.67
N PRO A 46 -4.29 8.44 13.27
CA PRO A 46 -3.54 9.48 12.57
C PRO A 46 -2.28 8.97 11.83
N ALA A 47 -1.57 8.01 12.41
CA ALA A 47 -0.40 7.41 11.77
C ALA A 47 -0.78 6.63 10.49
N LEU A 48 -1.90 5.90 10.52
CA LEU A 48 -2.43 5.21 9.34
C LEU A 48 -2.89 6.18 8.26
N GLN A 49 -3.46 7.34 8.63
CA GLN A 49 -3.85 8.38 7.68
C GLN A 49 -2.63 9.03 7.01
N THR A 50 -1.54 9.23 7.77
CA THR A 50 -0.26 9.69 7.22
C THR A 50 0.30 8.66 6.24
N LEU A 51 0.38 7.40 6.68
CA LEU A 51 0.86 6.30 5.84
C LEU A 51 0.03 6.18 4.55
N ALA A 52 -1.29 6.32 4.64
CA ALA A 52 -2.16 6.27 3.47
C ALA A 52 -1.83 7.35 2.43
N THR A 53 -1.50 8.56 2.88
CA THR A 53 -1.12 9.65 1.97
C THR A 53 0.20 9.34 1.27
N ILE A 54 1.17 8.76 1.97
CA ILE A 54 2.46 8.33 1.39
C ILE A 54 2.25 7.20 0.37
N VAL A 55 1.49 6.17 0.74
CA VAL A 55 1.18 5.03 -0.14
C VAL A 55 0.42 5.49 -1.38
N ARG A 56 -0.57 6.37 -1.22
CA ARG A 56 -1.34 6.93 -2.33
C ARG A 56 -0.44 7.68 -3.32
N GLY A 57 0.52 8.48 -2.84
CA GLY A 57 1.46 9.18 -3.70
C GLY A 57 2.32 8.22 -4.51
N ALA A 58 2.84 7.16 -3.87
CA ALA A 58 3.64 6.14 -4.53
C ALA A 58 2.83 5.28 -5.53
N ASP A 59 1.62 4.84 -5.17
CA ASP A 59 0.79 3.93 -5.96
C ASP A 59 0.07 4.62 -7.15
N THR A 60 -0.20 5.92 -7.04
CA THR A 60 -0.89 6.69 -8.09
C THR A 60 0.07 7.49 -8.98
N GLY A 61 1.38 7.43 -8.72
CA GLY A 61 2.39 8.20 -9.45
C GLY A 61 2.42 9.70 -9.11
N LYS A 62 1.63 10.16 -8.13
CA LYS A 62 1.65 11.52 -7.59
C LYS A 62 2.77 11.66 -6.56
N LEU A 63 4.01 11.53 -7.02
CA LEU A 63 5.19 11.42 -6.16
C LEU A 63 5.48 12.68 -5.32
N ASP A 64 4.88 13.80 -5.68
CA ASP A 64 4.92 15.09 -4.97
C ASP A 64 3.86 15.21 -3.87
N LEU A 65 2.95 14.23 -3.73
CA LEU A 65 1.91 14.24 -2.70
C LEU A 65 2.50 14.25 -1.28
N THR A 66 3.63 13.58 -1.07
CA THR A 66 4.48 13.71 0.12
C THR A 66 5.94 13.56 -0.27
N ALA A 67 6.87 14.15 0.50
CA ALA A 67 8.30 13.99 0.28
C ALA A 67 8.75 12.51 0.34
N GLN A 68 8.02 11.68 1.10
CA GLN A 68 8.30 10.26 1.30
C GLN A 68 7.79 9.39 0.14
N SER A 69 6.83 9.87 -0.66
CA SER A 69 6.19 9.10 -1.73
C SER A 69 7.20 8.64 -2.80
N ALA A 70 8.07 9.54 -3.26
CA ALA A 70 9.12 9.21 -4.21
C ALA A 70 10.11 8.15 -3.67
N GLY A 71 10.46 8.23 -2.39
CA GLY A 71 11.34 7.26 -1.73
C GLY A 71 10.70 5.87 -1.63
N LEU A 72 9.44 5.81 -1.19
CA LEU A 72 8.68 4.55 -1.11
C LEU A 72 8.55 3.90 -2.50
N TYR A 73 8.26 4.70 -3.53
CA TYR A 73 8.17 4.21 -4.92
C TYR A 73 9.51 3.64 -5.40
N ALA A 74 10.62 4.36 -5.19
CA ALA A 74 11.96 3.92 -5.59
C ALA A 74 12.37 2.61 -4.89
N LEU A 75 12.13 2.50 -3.57
CA LEU A 75 12.41 1.29 -2.81
C LEU A 75 11.56 0.09 -3.28
N SER A 76 10.26 0.32 -3.54
CA SER A 76 9.36 -0.73 -4.02
C SER A 76 9.79 -1.28 -5.38
N LEU A 77 10.16 -0.40 -6.32
CA LEU A 77 10.74 -0.83 -7.60
C LEU A 77 12.07 -1.57 -7.41
N GLY A 78 12.94 -1.07 -6.53
CA GLY A 78 14.21 -1.71 -6.19
C GLY A 78 14.02 -3.14 -5.66
N LEU A 79 13.07 -3.34 -4.75
CA LEU A 79 12.70 -4.66 -4.22
C LEU A 79 12.25 -5.61 -5.33
N SER A 80 11.39 -5.15 -6.25
CA SER A 80 10.93 -5.95 -7.40
C SER A 80 12.02 -6.36 -8.38
N LYS A 81 13.13 -5.61 -8.42
CA LYS A 81 14.30 -5.95 -9.24
C LYS A 81 15.32 -6.80 -8.49
N THR A 82 15.34 -6.71 -7.17
CA THR A 82 16.28 -7.44 -6.31
C THR A 82 15.82 -8.87 -6.06
N PHE A 83 14.52 -9.07 -5.91
CA PHE A 83 13.93 -10.38 -5.60
C PHE A 83 13.03 -10.83 -6.74
N ALA A 84 13.37 -11.96 -7.36
CA ALA A 84 12.53 -12.59 -8.38
C ALA A 84 11.36 -13.40 -7.78
N ASP A 85 11.48 -13.78 -6.50
CA ASP A 85 10.42 -14.46 -5.75
C ASP A 85 9.59 -13.42 -4.98
N ASP A 86 8.32 -13.31 -5.36
CA ASP A 86 7.37 -12.36 -4.78
C ASP A 86 7.13 -12.58 -3.27
N HIS A 87 7.24 -13.81 -2.76
CA HIS A 87 7.10 -14.07 -1.32
C HIS A 87 8.30 -13.56 -0.52
N ILE A 88 9.50 -13.67 -1.09
CA ILE A 88 10.71 -13.10 -0.50
C ILE A 88 10.65 -11.58 -0.57
N MET A 89 10.28 -11.03 -1.73
CA MET A 89 10.07 -9.60 -1.92
C MET A 89 9.08 -9.05 -0.89
N LEU A 90 7.93 -9.71 -0.72
CA LEU A 90 6.90 -9.33 0.23
C LEU A 90 7.44 -9.31 1.66
N ARG A 91 8.21 -10.31 2.09
CA ARG A 91 8.79 -10.35 3.44
C ARG A 91 9.66 -9.13 3.72
N HIS A 92 10.47 -8.70 2.76
CA HIS A 92 11.28 -7.48 2.89
C HIS A 92 10.42 -6.22 2.82
N GLY A 93 9.40 -6.20 1.96
CA GLY A 93 8.42 -5.12 1.89
C GLY A 93 7.68 -4.90 3.20
N MET A 94 7.28 -5.97 3.91
CA MET A 94 6.59 -5.87 5.20
C MET A 94 7.45 -5.15 6.24
N ILE A 95 8.74 -5.46 6.33
CA ILE A 95 9.67 -4.76 7.25
C ILE A 95 9.75 -3.27 6.91
N MET A 96 9.80 -2.92 5.63
CA MET A 96 9.81 -1.53 5.18
C MET A 96 8.54 -0.79 5.57
N TYR A 97 7.36 -1.41 5.40
CA TYR A 97 6.08 -0.82 5.81
C TYR A 97 5.96 -0.70 7.33
N ASP A 98 6.43 -1.68 8.11
CA ASP A 98 6.46 -1.61 9.58
C ASP A 98 7.36 -0.45 10.06
N ALA A 99 8.53 -0.28 9.46
CA ALA A 99 9.44 0.82 9.76
C ALA A 99 8.82 2.18 9.38
N LEU A 100 8.19 2.28 8.21
CA LEU A 100 7.53 3.51 7.77
C LEU A 100 6.33 3.85 8.66
N TYR A 101 5.59 2.84 9.11
CA TYR A 101 4.48 3.01 10.06
C TYR A 101 4.96 3.48 11.42
N ALA A 102 6.03 2.89 11.95
CA ALA A 102 6.67 3.34 13.19
C ALA A 102 7.17 4.79 13.07
N TRP A 103 7.76 5.15 11.92
CA TRP A 103 8.15 6.54 11.63
C TRP A 103 6.94 7.48 11.65
N CYS A 104 5.81 7.06 11.07
CA CYS A 104 4.56 7.85 11.10
C CYS A 104 4.05 8.06 12.53
N GLN A 105 4.26 7.11 13.44
CA GLN A 105 3.80 7.22 14.83
C GLN A 105 4.73 8.07 15.70
N HIS A 106 6.04 7.98 15.52
CA HIS A 106 6.98 8.41 16.55
C HIS A 106 8.07 9.37 16.06
N CYS A 107 8.50 9.29 14.79
CA CYS A 107 9.79 9.85 14.38
C CYS A 107 9.68 11.03 13.41
N GLN A 108 8.48 11.58 13.14
CA GLN A 108 8.32 12.68 12.19
C GLN A 108 9.05 13.98 12.59
N ALA A 109 9.29 14.18 13.90
CA ALA A 109 9.99 15.35 14.42
C ALA A 109 11.48 15.09 14.68
N GLU A 110 11.98 13.88 14.45
CA GLU A 110 13.38 13.54 14.70
C GLU A 110 14.27 14.07 13.57
N THR A 111 15.35 14.74 13.97
CA THR A 111 16.45 15.12 13.08
C THR A 111 17.70 14.40 13.57
N HIS A 112 18.37 13.65 12.68
CA HIS A 112 19.70 13.12 13.01
C HIS A 112 20.65 14.28 13.27
N GLN A 113 21.13 14.40 14.51
CA GLN A 113 22.25 15.26 14.89
C GLN A 113 23.58 14.51 14.70
#